data_AF-A0A2V7VZV3-F1
#
_entry.id   AF-A0A2V7VZV3-F1
#
_cell.length_a   1.000
_cell.length_b   1.000
_cell.length_c   1.000
_cell.angle_alpha   90.00
_cell.angle_beta   90.00
_cell.angle_gamma   90.00
#
_symmetry.space_group_name_H-M   'P 1'
#
loop_
_entity.id
_entity.type
_entity.pdbx_description
1 polymer ?
#
loop_
_entity_poly.entity_id
_entity_poly.type
_entity_poly.pdbx_seq_one_letter_code
_entity_poly.pdbx_strand_id
1 'polypeptide(L)'
;MNEKTDYGPVLGSGFIHLAAIALLGFGIVFVWASWSSRIVRQPALIVLAVCALPSAITLFRLWRLRKAIGTADLHIDGPITLGFSGKATYFRPLRDATLRQIEARLQCEEIVVKGSGRSKREIRAVVHDEALTPATVPMMEQIQAQIPIRIPPTGPASFSEEETRVVWWIRLRLRMEGCPNTQSSFQIEVLPAVSER
;
A
#
# COMPACT_ATOMS: atom_id res chain seq x y z
N MET A 1 -0.80 15.67 -11.95
CA MET A 1 -0.37 15.60 -10.53
C MET A 1 -0.21 14.12 -10.21
N ASN A 2 1.02 13.63 -10.00
CA ASN A 2 1.24 12.19 -9.80
C ASN A 2 0.69 11.77 -8.44
N GLU A 3 -0.41 11.03 -8.43
CA GLU A 3 -0.98 10.47 -7.21
C GLU A 3 -0.07 9.35 -6.71
N LYS A 4 0.62 9.61 -5.59
CA LYS A 4 1.49 8.63 -4.93
C LYS A 4 0.67 7.91 -3.85
N THR A 5 0.31 6.64 -4.10
CA THR A 5 -0.31 5.78 -3.10
C THR A 5 0.71 4.85 -2.46
N ASP A 6 1.47 5.36 -1.48
CA ASP A 6 2.27 4.50 -0.60
C ASP A 6 1.36 4.00 0.53
N TYR A 7 0.81 2.80 0.35
CA TYR A 7 -0.02 2.14 1.36
C TYR A 7 0.78 1.77 2.63
N GLY A 8 2.11 1.89 2.60
CA GLY A 8 2.97 1.62 3.75
C GLY A 8 3.05 0.13 4.10
N PRO A 9 3.45 -0.21 5.35
CA PRO A 9 3.50 -1.60 5.79
C PRO A 9 2.09 -2.19 5.87
N VAL A 10 1.87 -3.25 5.10
CA VAL A 10 0.67 -4.05 5.21
C VAL A 10 0.92 -5.04 6.33
N LEU A 11 0.32 -4.79 7.50
CA LEU A 11 0.33 -5.76 8.58
C LEU A 11 -0.33 -7.04 8.04
N GLY A 12 0.41 -8.16 8.08
CA GLY A 12 -0.06 -9.45 7.58
C GLY A 12 -1.38 -9.91 8.21
N SER A 13 -1.97 -10.98 7.66
CA SER A 13 -3.26 -11.59 8.01
C SER A 13 -4.09 -10.84 9.08
N GLY A 14 -5.12 -10.12 8.63
CA GLY A 14 -5.96 -9.27 9.48
C GLY A 14 -6.62 -9.94 10.69
N PHE A 15 -6.58 -11.28 10.78
CA PHE A 15 -7.16 -12.04 11.89
C PHE A 15 -6.63 -11.65 13.28
N ILE A 16 -5.32 -11.44 13.45
CA ILE A 16 -4.76 -11.06 14.76
C ILE A 16 -5.24 -9.67 15.18
N HIS A 17 -5.34 -8.75 14.23
CA HIS A 17 -5.85 -7.40 14.48
C HIS A 17 -7.34 -7.41 14.78
N LEU A 18 -8.13 -8.20 14.04
CA LEU A 18 -9.55 -8.39 14.32
C LEU A 18 -9.78 -8.99 15.71
N ALA A 19 -9.00 -9.98 16.10
CA ALA A 19 -9.08 -10.58 17.44
C ALA A 19 -8.76 -9.53 18.53
N ALA A 20 -7.68 -8.74 18.37
CA ALA A 20 -7.34 -7.69 19.33
C ALA A 20 -8.43 -6.62 19.45
N ILE A 21 -9.02 -6.19 18.32
CA ILE A 21 -10.12 -5.22 18.30
C ILE A 21 -11.37 -5.79 18.95
N ALA A 22 -11.73 -7.04 18.64
CA ALA A 22 -12.88 -7.71 19.25
C ALA A 22 -12.71 -7.86 20.77
N LEU A 23 -11.50 -8.22 21.22
CA LEU A 23 -11.16 -8.42 22.62
C LEU A 23 -11.18 -7.08 23.38
N LEU A 24 -10.67 -6.00 22.77
CA LEU A 24 -10.82 -4.64 23.30
C LEU A 24 -12.31 -4.22 23.37
N GLY A 25 -13.09 -4.49 22.32
CA GLY A 25 -14.53 -4.22 22.29
C GLY A 25 -15.28 -4.92 23.41
N PHE A 26 -14.97 -6.20 23.66
CA PHE A 26 -15.51 -6.96 24.78
C PHE A 26 -15.18 -6.29 26.12
N GLY A 27 -13.92 -5.91 26.34
CA GLY A 27 -13.51 -5.20 27.56
C GLY A 27 -14.28 -3.89 27.78
N ILE A 28 -14.51 -3.10 26.72
CA ILE A 28 -15.26 -1.84 26.78
C ILE A 28 -16.72 -2.10 27.15
N VAL A 29 -17.38 -3.06 26.50
CA VAL A 29 -18.78 -3.43 26.78
C VAL A 29 -18.91 -3.94 28.21
N PHE A 30 -17.96 -4.74 28.69
CA PHE A 30 -17.98 -5.29 30.05
C PHE A 30 -17.88 -4.20 31.13
N VAL A 31 -16.99 -3.21 30.94
CA VAL A 31 -16.88 -2.04 31.83
C VAL A 31 -18.16 -1.22 31.82
N TRP A 32 -18.73 -0.99 30.63
CA TRP A 32 -19.96 -0.22 30.49
C TRP A 32 -21.15 -0.90 31.18
N ALA A 33 -21.33 -2.22 30.98
CA ALA A 33 -22.37 -3.00 31.64
C ALA A 33 -22.21 -3.06 33.17
N SER A 34 -20.97 -2.99 33.66
CA SER A 34 -20.64 -3.06 35.09
C SER A 34 -20.65 -1.70 35.79
N TRP A 35 -20.97 -0.60 35.09
CA TRP A 35 -20.79 0.75 35.59
C TRP A 35 -21.65 1.09 36.82
N SER A 36 -22.85 0.50 36.92
CA SER A 36 -23.78 0.74 38.03
C SER A 36 -23.39 0.01 39.32
N SER A 37 -22.56 -1.03 39.26
CA SER A 37 -22.18 -1.85 40.41
C SER A 37 -20.78 -1.49 40.91
N ARG A 38 -20.69 -0.89 42.10
CA ARG A 38 -19.40 -0.55 42.73
C ARG A 38 -18.50 -1.78 42.96
N ILE A 39 -19.10 -2.93 43.23
CA ILE A 39 -18.37 -4.18 43.54
C ILE A 39 -17.72 -4.74 42.26
N VAL A 40 -18.43 -4.70 41.14
CA VAL A 40 -17.97 -5.30 39.86
C VAL A 40 -17.10 -4.32 39.06
N ARG A 41 -17.10 -3.04 39.40
CA ARG A 41 -16.31 -2.02 38.70
C ARG A 41 -14.80 -2.30 38.72
N GLN A 42 -14.23 -2.70 39.84
CA GLN A 42 -12.79 -3.02 39.94
C GLN A 42 -12.36 -4.19 39.05
N PRO A 43 -13.00 -5.39 39.12
CA PRO A 43 -12.63 -6.49 38.23
C PRO A 43 -12.88 -6.15 36.75
N ALA A 44 -13.91 -5.36 36.42
CA ALA A 44 -14.15 -4.92 35.05
C ALA A 44 -13.02 -4.06 34.48
N LEU A 45 -12.43 -3.16 35.28
CA LEU A 45 -11.26 -2.38 34.85
C LEU A 45 -10.02 -3.26 34.62
N ILE A 46 -9.81 -4.31 35.43
CA ILE A 46 -8.72 -5.26 35.24
C ILE A 46 -8.90 -6.02 33.91
N VAL A 47 -10.12 -6.50 33.63
CA VAL A 47 -10.43 -7.17 32.36
C VAL A 47 -10.17 -6.24 31.18
N LEU A 48 -10.62 -4.98 31.25
CA LEU A 48 -10.34 -3.99 30.20
C LEU A 48 -8.84 -3.77 29.99
N ALA A 49 -8.06 -3.64 31.07
CA ALA A 49 -6.61 -3.45 30.98
C ALA A 49 -5.92 -4.63 30.26
N VAL A 50 -6.29 -5.87 30.61
CA VAL A 50 -5.80 -7.08 29.94
C VAL A 50 -6.23 -7.09 28.47
N CYS A 51 -7.47 -6.69 28.18
CA CYS A 51 -7.99 -6.62 26.82
C CYS A 51 -7.32 -5.54 25.96
N ALA A 52 -6.85 -4.45 26.57
CA ALA A 52 -6.20 -3.34 25.88
C ALA A 52 -4.73 -3.61 25.55
N LEU A 53 -4.04 -4.48 26.30
CA LEU A 53 -2.62 -4.78 26.11
C LEU A 53 -2.28 -5.25 24.68
N PRO A 54 -2.97 -6.25 24.08
CA PRO A 54 -2.69 -6.67 22.70
C PRO A 54 -2.86 -5.53 21.71
N SER A 55 -3.94 -4.75 21.83
CA SER A 55 -4.21 -3.60 20.97
C SER A 55 -3.11 -2.54 21.09
N ALA A 56 -2.68 -2.21 22.30
CA ALA A 56 -1.57 -1.28 22.54
C ALA A 56 -0.25 -1.79 21.93
N ILE A 57 0.07 -3.08 22.09
CA ILE A 57 1.26 -3.70 21.49
C ILE A 57 1.19 -3.62 19.96
N THR A 58 0.04 -3.93 19.35
CA THR A 58 -0.12 -3.83 17.88
C THR A 58 0.02 -2.40 17.39
N LEU A 59 -0.54 -1.42 18.10
CA LEU A 59 -0.47 -0.02 17.75
C LEU A 59 0.96 0.52 17.90
N PHE A 60 1.66 0.13 18.96
CA PHE A 60 3.08 0.44 19.16
C PHE A 60 3.95 -0.17 18.07
N ARG A 61 3.72 -1.43 17.68
CA ARG A 61 4.43 -2.08 16.57
C ARG A 61 4.17 -1.36 15.25
N LEU A 62 2.91 -1.01 14.94
CA LEU A 62 2.56 -0.28 13.72
C LEU A 62 3.22 1.11 13.70
N TRP A 63 3.20 1.82 14.83
CA TRP A 63 3.84 3.12 14.96
C TRP A 63 5.36 3.02 14.76
N ARG A 64 6.02 2.05 15.41
CA ARG A 64 7.45 1.80 15.24
C ARG A 64 7.79 1.44 13.79
N LEU A 65 6.97 0.61 13.15
CA LEU A 65 7.14 0.24 11.74
C LEU A 65 6.99 1.43 10.80
N ARG A 66 5.96 2.25 10.98
CA ARG A 66 5.78 3.50 10.21
C ARG A 66 6.94 4.47 10.40
N LYS A 67 7.56 4.48 11.58
CA LYS A 67 8.74 5.31 11.86
C LYS A 67 10.02 4.74 11.23
N ALA A 68 10.13 3.41 11.18
CA ALA A 68 11.29 2.72 10.61
C ALA A 68 11.28 2.71 9.07
N ILE A 69 10.09 2.63 8.50
CA ILE A 69 9.84 2.55 7.06
C ILE A 69 9.46 3.96 6.60
N GLY A 70 10.39 4.68 5.99
CA GLY A 70 10.10 6.00 5.43
C GLY A 70 9.09 5.94 4.28
N THR A 71 8.69 7.11 3.81
CA THR A 71 7.89 7.27 2.59
C THR A 71 8.69 6.78 1.40
N ALA A 72 8.09 5.93 0.57
CA ALA A 72 8.71 5.51 -0.67
C ALA A 72 8.52 6.56 -1.77
N ASP A 73 9.52 6.68 -2.64
CA ASP A 73 9.46 7.52 -3.82
C ASP A 73 9.85 6.75 -5.08
N LEU A 74 9.33 7.17 -6.22
CA LEU A 74 9.61 6.61 -7.52
C LEU A 74 9.86 7.75 -8.51
N HIS A 75 11.07 7.78 -9.06
CA HIS A 75 11.48 8.75 -10.05
C HIS A 75 11.56 8.12 -11.45
N ILE A 76 11.07 8.80 -12.47
CA ILE A 76 11.17 8.40 -13.87
C ILE A 76 11.60 9.63 -14.65
N ASP A 77 12.65 9.48 -15.45
CA ASP A 77 13.20 10.58 -16.23
C ASP A 77 12.35 10.82 -17.48
N GLY A 78 11.71 11.99 -17.54
CA GLY A 78 10.97 12.45 -18.72
C GLY A 78 9.53 11.92 -18.85
N PRO A 79 8.83 12.34 -19.91
CA PRO A 79 7.47 11.89 -20.19
C PRO A 79 7.45 10.43 -20.64
N ILE A 80 6.43 9.69 -20.19
CA ILE A 80 6.24 8.29 -20.57
C ILE A 80 5.18 8.26 -21.67
N THR A 81 5.54 7.74 -22.84
CA THR A 81 4.63 7.55 -23.98
C THR A 81 4.38 6.07 -24.23
N LEU A 82 3.38 5.74 -25.04
CA LEU A 82 3.25 4.39 -25.59
C LEU A 82 4.52 4.00 -26.38
N GLY A 83 5.06 2.82 -26.10
CA GLY A 83 6.34 2.36 -26.64
C GLY A 83 7.57 2.80 -25.84
N PHE A 84 7.40 3.57 -24.76
CA PHE A 84 8.50 4.00 -23.90
C PHE A 84 9.31 2.81 -23.37
N SER A 85 10.64 2.93 -23.39
CA SER A 85 11.56 1.98 -22.77
C SER A 85 12.60 2.76 -21.97
N GLY A 86 12.62 2.57 -20.66
CA GLY A 86 13.50 3.31 -19.77
C GLY A 86 13.66 2.63 -18.41
N LYS A 87 14.02 3.42 -17.40
CA LYS A 87 14.17 2.94 -16.02
C LYS A 87 13.45 3.88 -15.07
N ALA A 88 12.78 3.31 -14.07
CA ALA A 88 12.42 4.05 -12.86
C ALA A 88 13.44 3.80 -11.77
N THR A 89 13.68 4.81 -10.95
CA THR A 89 14.48 4.67 -9.73
C THR A 89 13.56 4.77 -8.52
N TYR A 90 13.46 3.66 -7.79
CA TYR A 90 12.74 3.57 -6.54
C TYR A 90 13.66 3.87 -5.37
N PHE A 91 13.17 4.68 -4.43
CA PHE A 91 13.87 5.07 -3.23
C PHE A 91 13.00 4.83 -2.00
N ARG A 92 13.56 4.23 -0.95
CA ARG A 92 12.89 4.16 0.36
C ARG A 92 13.90 4.14 1.50
N PRO A 93 13.78 5.03 2.50
CA PRO A 93 14.55 4.93 3.74
C PRO A 93 14.22 3.62 4.49
N LEU A 94 15.25 2.91 4.93
CA LEU A 94 15.13 1.64 5.64
C LEU A 94 15.95 1.70 6.92
N ARG A 95 15.27 1.83 8.07
CA ARG A 95 15.92 1.81 9.40
C ARG A 95 15.66 0.48 10.10
N ASP A 96 16.70 -0.15 10.61
CA ASP A 96 16.63 -1.39 11.41
C ASP A 96 15.89 -2.56 10.75
N ALA A 97 15.91 -2.64 9.42
CA ALA A 97 15.26 -3.71 8.67
C ALA A 97 16.18 -4.20 7.54
N THR A 98 16.11 -5.50 7.26
CA THR A 98 16.90 -6.12 6.19
C THR A 98 15.98 -6.50 5.05
N LEU A 99 16.28 -6.00 3.85
CA LEU A 99 15.53 -6.35 2.64
C LEU A 99 15.93 -7.76 2.18
N ARG A 100 14.94 -8.64 1.98
CA ARG A 100 15.15 -9.99 1.43
C ARG A 100 14.84 -10.07 -0.06
N GLN A 101 13.75 -9.43 -0.50
CA GLN A 101 13.29 -9.52 -1.88
C GLN A 101 12.48 -8.29 -2.28
N ILE A 102 12.63 -7.84 -3.53
CA ILE A 102 11.75 -6.86 -4.17
C ILE A 102 11.04 -7.56 -5.32
N GLU A 103 9.72 -7.50 -5.31
CA GLU A 103 8.89 -7.83 -6.47
C GLU A 103 8.35 -6.52 -7.04
N ALA A 104 8.41 -6.35 -8.36
CA ALA A 104 7.84 -5.20 -9.05
C ALA A 104 6.94 -5.68 -10.19
N ARG A 105 5.84 -4.98 -10.43
CA ARG A 105 4.91 -5.24 -11.54
C ARG A 105 4.48 -3.94 -12.20
N LEU A 106 4.38 -3.95 -13.51
CA LEU A 106 3.72 -2.92 -14.30
C LEU A 106 2.29 -3.38 -14.57
N GLN A 107 1.29 -2.60 -14.16
CA GLN A 107 -0.11 -2.95 -14.34
C GLN A 107 -0.89 -1.79 -14.98
N CYS A 108 -1.68 -2.08 -16.00
CA CYS A 108 -2.68 -1.17 -16.54
C CYS A 108 -4.06 -1.63 -16.07
N GLU A 109 -4.80 -0.73 -15.44
CA GLU A 109 -6.16 -0.96 -14.98
C GLU A 109 -7.13 -0.03 -15.71
N GLU A 110 -8.21 -0.59 -16.23
CA GLU A 110 -9.38 0.15 -16.66
C GLU A 110 -10.38 0.19 -15.49
N ILE A 111 -10.82 1.38 -15.15
CA ILE A 111 -11.70 1.67 -14.03
C ILE A 111 -12.96 2.33 -14.58
N VAL A 112 -14.10 1.69 -14.39
CA VAL A 112 -15.41 2.20 -14.81
C VAL A 112 -16.31 2.36 -13.59
N VAL A 113 -16.86 3.55 -13.40
CA VAL A 113 -17.84 3.85 -12.36
C VAL A 113 -19.23 3.63 -12.95
N LYS A 114 -19.96 2.62 -12.47
CA LYS A 114 -21.34 2.34 -12.89
C LYS A 114 -22.34 2.77 -11.83
N GLY A 115 -23.54 3.17 -12.28
CA GLY A 115 -24.66 3.53 -11.42
C GLY A 115 -24.89 5.04 -11.34
N SER A 116 -25.96 5.45 -10.66
CA SER A 116 -26.37 6.85 -10.56
C SER A 116 -26.53 7.32 -9.11
N GLY A 117 -26.34 8.62 -8.89
CA GLY A 117 -26.49 9.25 -7.57
C GLY A 117 -25.59 8.61 -6.50
N ARG A 118 -26.21 8.14 -5.41
CA ARG A 118 -25.51 7.51 -4.27
C ARG A 118 -25.14 6.04 -4.49
N SER A 119 -25.61 5.42 -5.58
CA SER A 119 -25.37 4.00 -5.88
C SER A 119 -24.24 3.80 -6.90
N LYS A 120 -23.28 4.73 -6.98
CA LYS A 120 -22.09 4.58 -7.83
C LYS A 120 -21.19 3.47 -7.28
N ARG A 121 -20.78 2.55 -8.15
CA ARG A 121 -19.85 1.46 -7.86
C ARG A 121 -18.71 1.49 -8.87
N GLU A 122 -17.48 1.48 -8.36
CA GLU A 122 -16.29 1.35 -9.17
C GLU A 122 -16.03 -0.12 -9.53
N ILE A 123 -15.82 -0.40 -10.81
CA ILE A 123 -15.45 -1.71 -11.35
C ILE A 123 -14.07 -1.56 -11.98
N ARG A 124 -13.17 -2.50 -11.66
CA ARG A 124 -11.78 -2.49 -12.13
C ARG A 124 -11.50 -3.74 -12.95
N ALA A 125 -10.80 -3.58 -14.07
CA ALA A 125 -10.30 -4.67 -14.90
C ALA A 125 -8.81 -4.45 -15.18
N VAL A 126 -7.99 -5.49 -15.00
CA VAL A 126 -6.57 -5.44 -15.34
C VAL A 126 -6.41 -5.74 -16.82
N VAL A 127 -5.95 -4.76 -17.59
CA VAL A 127 -5.80 -4.82 -19.06
C VAL A 127 -4.39 -5.25 -19.44
N HIS A 128 -3.40 -4.90 -18.62
CA HIS A 128 -2.00 -5.30 -18.81
C HIS A 128 -1.37 -5.59 -17.46
N ASP A 129 -0.54 -6.64 -17.39
CA ASP A 129 0.17 -7.03 -16.18
C ASP A 129 1.48 -7.73 -16.52
N GLU A 130 2.59 -7.08 -16.19
CA GLU A 130 3.94 -7.56 -16.48
C GLU A 130 4.77 -7.58 -15.19
N ALA A 131 5.44 -8.70 -14.93
CA ALA A 131 6.41 -8.79 -13.84
C ALA A 131 7.73 -8.13 -14.27
N LEU A 132 8.23 -7.22 -13.44
CA LEU A 132 9.47 -6.49 -13.68
C LEU A 132 10.60 -7.11 -12.83
N THR A 133 11.83 -7.05 -13.35
CA THR A 133 13.03 -7.53 -12.65
C THR A 133 13.83 -6.34 -12.11
N PRO A 134 13.58 -5.87 -10.87
CA PRO A 134 14.30 -4.76 -10.29
C PRO A 134 15.77 -5.11 -10.03
N ALA A 135 16.68 -4.26 -10.48
CA ALA A 135 18.09 -4.32 -10.10
C ALA A 135 18.26 -3.55 -8.78
N THR A 136 18.56 -4.27 -7.71
CA THR A 136 18.63 -3.67 -6.36
C THR A 136 20.08 -3.33 -6.04
N VAL A 137 20.33 -2.12 -5.56
CA VAL A 137 21.60 -1.73 -4.95
C VAL A 137 21.35 -1.62 -3.45
N PRO A 138 21.68 -2.65 -2.64
CA PRO A 138 21.47 -2.58 -1.21
C PRO A 138 22.37 -1.48 -0.62
N MET A 139 21.78 -0.53 0.10
CA MET A 139 22.51 0.45 0.91
C MET A 139 22.11 0.25 2.37
N MET A 140 23.03 0.53 3.30
CA MET A 140 22.83 0.19 4.72
C MET A 140 21.56 0.80 5.34
N GLU A 141 21.16 2.00 4.91
CA GLU A 141 20.04 2.75 5.50
C GLU A 141 18.93 3.09 4.51
N GLN A 142 19.07 2.65 3.26
CA GLN A 142 18.10 2.94 2.20
C GLN A 142 18.06 1.84 1.15
N ILE A 143 16.87 1.67 0.58
CA ILE A 143 16.66 0.83 -0.59
C ILE A 143 16.69 1.75 -1.80
N GLN A 144 17.62 1.49 -2.71
CA GLN A 144 17.58 2.04 -4.06
C GLN A 144 17.46 0.89 -5.05
N ALA A 145 16.42 0.93 -5.88
CA ALA A 145 16.20 -0.09 -6.91
C ALA A 145 15.97 0.57 -8.27
N GLN A 146 16.69 0.11 -9.29
CA GLN A 146 16.44 0.48 -10.67
C GLN A 146 15.49 -0.53 -11.30
N ILE A 147 14.37 -0.06 -11.82
CA ILE A 147 13.30 -0.89 -12.35
C ILE A 147 13.23 -0.62 -13.85
N PRO A 148 13.64 -1.57 -14.70
CA PRO A 148 13.46 -1.42 -16.15
C PRO A 148 11.96 -1.43 -16.46
N ILE A 149 11.50 -0.46 -17.25
CA ILE A 149 10.10 -0.31 -17.64
C ILE A 149 10.01 -0.28 -19.15
N ARG A 150 9.05 -1.03 -19.69
CA ARG A 150 8.68 -1.00 -21.10
C ARG A 150 7.17 -0.86 -21.19
N ILE A 151 6.71 0.21 -21.82
CA ILE A 151 5.29 0.43 -22.09
C ILE A 151 5.00 -0.15 -23.47
N PRO A 152 4.03 -1.08 -23.61
CA PRO A 152 3.71 -1.65 -24.90
C PRO A 152 3.17 -0.57 -25.86
N PRO A 153 3.59 -0.55 -27.13
CA PRO A 153 3.13 0.45 -28.10
C PRO A 153 1.65 0.28 -28.47
N THR A 154 1.10 -0.92 -28.30
CA THR A 154 -0.31 -1.26 -28.58
C THR A 154 -1.23 -1.14 -27.36
N GLY A 155 -0.69 -0.72 -26.20
CA GLY A 155 -1.47 -0.54 -24.98
C GLY A 155 -2.32 0.75 -25.01
N PRO A 156 -3.30 0.88 -24.10
CA PRO A 156 -4.03 2.13 -23.96
C PRO A 156 -3.17 3.19 -23.27
N ALA A 157 -3.26 4.44 -23.73
CA ALA A 157 -2.73 5.58 -23.00
C ALA A 157 -3.52 5.82 -21.70
N SER A 158 -2.90 6.52 -20.75
CA SER A 158 -3.61 7.03 -19.58
C SER A 158 -4.73 7.96 -20.02
N PHE A 159 -5.90 7.77 -19.41
CA PHE A 159 -7.12 8.48 -19.76
C PHE A 159 -7.95 8.69 -18.50
N SER A 160 -8.61 9.84 -18.35
CA SER A 160 -9.46 10.10 -17.20
C SER A 160 -10.65 10.98 -17.57
N GLU A 161 -11.83 10.40 -17.50
CA GLU A 161 -13.14 11.05 -17.57
C GLU A 161 -13.95 10.74 -16.30
N GLU A 162 -15.09 11.42 -16.10
CA GLU A 162 -15.89 11.31 -14.86
C GLU A 162 -16.24 9.87 -14.47
N GLU A 163 -16.52 9.01 -15.45
CA GLU A 163 -16.97 7.64 -15.24
C GLU A 163 -15.98 6.58 -15.69
N THR A 164 -14.95 6.93 -16.46
CA THR A 164 -14.01 5.97 -17.04
C THR A 164 -12.59 6.47 -16.92
N ARG A 165 -11.69 5.62 -16.41
CA ARG A 165 -10.28 5.92 -16.23
C ARG A 165 -9.41 4.75 -16.69
N VAL A 166 -8.31 5.04 -17.36
CA VAL A 166 -7.23 4.09 -17.66
C VAL A 166 -6.01 4.54 -16.90
N VAL A 167 -5.56 3.70 -15.97
CA VAL A 167 -4.49 4.03 -15.03
C VAL A 167 -3.37 3.02 -15.13
N TRP A 168 -2.14 3.51 -15.24
CA TRP A 168 -0.93 2.69 -15.19
C TRP A 168 -0.30 2.77 -13.81
N TRP A 169 0.09 1.63 -13.28
CA TRP A 169 0.65 1.46 -11.95
C TRP A 169 1.98 0.74 -12.02
N ILE A 170 2.94 1.21 -11.23
CA ILE A 170 4.12 0.45 -10.85
C ILE A 170 3.90 0.01 -9.41
N ARG A 171 3.65 -1.29 -9.24
CA ARG A 171 3.38 -1.91 -7.95
C ARG A 171 4.61 -2.63 -7.45
N LEU A 172 5.05 -2.29 -6.25
CA LEU A 172 6.18 -2.94 -5.60
C LEU A 172 5.70 -3.65 -4.34
N ARG A 173 6.28 -4.82 -4.10
CA ARG A 173 6.16 -5.56 -2.86
C ARG A 173 7.54 -5.84 -2.31
N LEU A 174 7.83 -5.29 -1.13
CA LEU A 174 9.08 -5.56 -0.43
C LEU A 174 8.85 -6.66 0.61
N ARG A 175 9.67 -7.70 0.55
CA ARG A 175 9.78 -8.70 1.60
C ARG A 175 10.98 -8.36 2.46
N MET A 176 10.73 -8.09 3.74
CA MET A 176 11.75 -7.67 4.69
C MET A 176 11.83 -8.69 5.83
N GLU A 177 13.00 -8.79 6.43
CA GLU A 177 13.22 -9.57 7.64
C GLU A 177 12.87 -8.75 8.89
N GLY A 178 12.22 -9.38 9.86
CA GLY A 178 11.81 -8.72 11.11
C GLY A 178 10.69 -7.68 10.98
N CYS A 179 10.25 -7.38 9.76
CA CYS A 179 9.20 -6.41 9.45
C CYS A 179 8.10 -7.02 8.58
N PRO A 180 6.84 -6.57 8.69
CA PRO A 180 5.78 -6.94 7.76
C PRO A 180 6.14 -6.54 6.33
N ASN A 181 5.63 -7.32 5.37
CA ASN A 181 5.77 -6.99 3.96
C ASN A 181 5.13 -5.63 3.68
N THR A 182 5.82 -4.80 2.90
CA THR A 182 5.28 -3.50 2.47
C THR A 182 4.84 -3.58 1.02
N GLN A 183 3.83 -2.79 0.67
CA GLN A 183 3.37 -2.61 -0.69
C GLN A 183 3.32 -1.12 -1.00
N SER A 184 3.80 -0.75 -2.18
CA SER A 184 3.78 0.63 -2.65
C SER A 184 3.27 0.64 -4.09
N SER A 185 2.36 1.55 -4.42
CA SER A 185 1.78 1.65 -5.75
C SER A 185 1.94 3.08 -6.27
N PHE A 186 2.63 3.22 -7.39
CA PHE A 186 2.91 4.51 -8.01
C PHE A 186 2.13 4.61 -9.30
N GLN A 187 1.23 5.59 -9.39
CA GLN A 187 0.56 5.89 -10.64
C GLN A 187 1.54 6.58 -11.58
N ILE A 188 1.58 6.13 -12.83
CA ILE A 188 2.33 6.78 -13.90
C ILE A 188 1.36 7.24 -14.98
N GLU A 189 1.66 8.38 -15.59
CA GLU A 189 0.90 8.93 -16.70
C GLU A 189 1.56 8.50 -18.00
N VAL A 190 0.85 7.71 -18.79
CA VAL A 190 1.30 7.23 -20.10
C VAL A 190 0.60 8.02 -21.19
N LEU A 191 1.34 8.85 -21.91
CA LEU A 191 0.85 9.64 -23.00
C LEU A 191 0.69 8.81 -24.29
N PRO A 192 -0.18 9.22 -25.22
CA PRO A 192 -0.24 8.62 -26.55
C PRO A 192 1.10 8.66 -27.27
N ALA A 193 1.30 7.75 -28.23
CA ALA A 193 2.49 7.80 -29.08
C ALA A 193 2.52 9.11 -29.87
N VAL A 194 3.66 9.80 -29.83
CA VAL A 194 3.89 10.96 -30.69
C VAL A 194 4.41 10.43 -32.02
N SER A 195 3.65 10.62 -33.09
CA SER A 195 4.15 10.37 -34.44
C SER A 195 5.19 11.46 -34.73
N GLU A 196 6.48 11.11 -34.69
CA GLU A 196 7.49 11.93 -35.35
C GLU A 196 7.13 11.93 -36.85
N ARG A 197 6.80 13.11 -37.38
CA ARG A 197 6.56 13.33 -38.80
C ARG A 197 7.85 13.77 -39.48
#